data_AF-A0A0A9WFV9-F1
#
_entry.id   AF-A0A0A9WFV9-F1
#
_cell.length_a   1.000
_cell.length_b   1.000
_cell.length_c   1.000
_cell.angle_alpha   90.00
_cell.angle_beta   90.00
_cell.angle_gamma   90.00
#
_symmetry.space_group_name_H-M   'P 1'
#
loop_
_entity.id
_entity.type
_entity.pdbx_description
1 polymer ?
#
loop_
_entity_poly.entity_id
_entity_poly.type
_entity_poly.pdbx_seq_one_letter_code
_entity_poly.pdbx_strand_id
1 'polypeptide(L)'
;MPYHMLVSEYIEGLPNHETNLGLGEELLPQQLNDVKQFIAEFADIFAKDATDLGQIEGCSHDIDVGTNHPIRQAPRCIPPARRGEVDKLEAEMEQHGIIEPTKSLWASPIVLVKKKDGSTRFCIDYCQLNDITKKDSHPLPKVDELI
;
A
#
# COMPACT_ATOMS: atom_id res chain seq x y z
N MET A 1 -5.33 34.41 -0.63
CA MET A 1 -5.86 33.25 -1.37
C MET A 1 -6.30 32.22 -0.34
N PRO A 2 -7.58 32.21 0.10
CA PRO A 2 -8.03 31.26 1.10
C PRO A 2 -8.29 29.91 0.42
N TYR A 3 -7.60 28.87 0.87
CA TYR A 3 -7.98 27.48 0.60
C TYR A 3 -9.33 27.24 1.24
N HIS A 4 -10.37 27.06 0.42
CA HIS A 4 -11.64 26.53 0.89
C HIS A 4 -11.39 25.06 1.23
N MET A 5 -11.31 24.76 2.53
CA MET A 5 -11.34 23.40 3.04
C MET A 5 -12.73 22.86 2.72
N LEU A 6 -12.84 22.00 1.70
CA LEU A 6 -14.09 21.31 1.40
C LEU A 6 -14.37 20.37 2.56
N VAL A 7 -15.49 20.64 3.24
CA VAL A 7 -16.10 19.72 4.18
C VAL A 7 -16.41 18.45 3.39
N SER A 8 -15.88 17.32 3.83
CA SER A 8 -16.26 16.01 3.34
C SER A 8 -17.77 15.83 3.55
N GLU A 9 -18.57 16.15 2.55
CA GLU A 9 -20.00 15.92 2.62
C GLU A 9 -20.25 14.42 2.55
N TYR A 10 -20.75 13.87 3.66
CA TYR A 10 -21.22 12.50 3.76
C TYR A 10 -22.30 12.26 2.72
N ILE A 11 -22.00 11.45 1.71
CA ILE A 11 -22.94 11.11 0.65
C ILE A 11 -23.76 9.89 1.09
N GLU A 12 -25.03 10.11 1.45
CA GLU A 12 -25.96 9.02 1.75
C GLU A 12 -26.05 8.02 0.58
N GLY A 13 -25.90 6.73 0.91
CA GLY A 13 -26.01 5.60 -0.02
C GLY A 13 -24.69 4.97 -0.47
N LEU A 14 -23.54 5.55 -0.12
CA LEU A 14 -22.23 4.96 -0.40
C LEU A 14 -21.76 4.04 0.75
N PRO A 15 -20.97 2.99 0.46
CA PRO A 15 -20.28 2.23 1.49
C PRO A 15 -19.49 3.13 2.43
N ASN A 16 -19.44 2.82 3.72
CA ASN A 16 -18.84 3.68 4.76
C ASN A 16 -17.38 4.14 4.46
N HIS A 17 -16.65 3.40 3.64
CA HIS A 17 -15.28 3.71 3.23
C HIS A 17 -15.17 4.64 2.00
N GLU A 18 -16.23 4.76 1.21
CA GLU A 18 -16.32 5.58 -0.01
C GLU A 18 -17.04 6.92 0.25
N THR A 19 -16.97 7.43 1.48
CA THR A 19 -17.67 8.67 1.88
C THR A 19 -16.96 9.96 1.43
N ASN A 20 -15.75 9.84 0.88
CA ASN A 20 -14.88 10.96 0.48
C ASN A 20 -14.59 11.00 -1.03
N LEU A 21 -15.48 10.44 -1.86
CA LEU A 21 -15.35 10.60 -3.30
C LEU A 21 -15.66 12.05 -3.67
N GLY A 22 -14.65 12.78 -4.14
CA GLY A 22 -14.80 14.10 -4.75
C GLY A 22 -15.52 13.99 -6.08
N LEU A 23 -16.82 13.73 -6.05
CA LEU A 23 -17.68 13.74 -7.22
C LEU A 23 -17.74 15.17 -7.76
N GLY A 24 -17.52 15.34 -9.06
CA GLY A 24 -17.49 16.66 -9.68
C GLY A 24 -18.82 17.40 -9.48
N GLU A 25 -18.73 18.69 -9.11
CA GLU A 25 -19.89 19.56 -8.89
C GLU A 25 -20.75 19.75 -10.15
N GLU A 26 -20.23 19.37 -11.33
CA GLU A 26 -20.88 19.50 -12.63
C GLU A 26 -21.81 18.31 -12.98
N LEU A 27 -21.92 17.29 -12.11
CA LEU A 27 -22.77 16.14 -12.37
C LEU A 27 -24.26 16.50 -12.27
N LEU A 28 -25.04 16.09 -13.27
CA LEU A 28 -26.49 16.16 -13.21
C LEU A 28 -27.01 15.21 -12.12
N PRO A 29 -28.17 15.49 -11.49
CA PRO A 29 -28.73 14.65 -10.42
C PRO A 29 -28.89 13.17 -10.81
N GLN A 30 -29.23 12.89 -12.07
CA GLN A 30 -29.35 11.52 -12.55
C GLN A 30 -27.98 10.82 -12.60
N GLN A 31 -26.95 11.50 -13.11
CA GLN A 31 -25.60 10.95 -13.19
C GLN A 31 -25.03 10.67 -11.80
N LEU A 32 -25.32 11.55 -10.84
CA LEU A 32 -24.93 11.35 -9.45
C LEU A 32 -25.59 10.10 -8.84
N ASN A 33 -26.87 9.85 -9.15
CA ASN A 33 -27.53 8.61 -8.73
C ASN A 33 -26.95 7.37 -9.41
N ASP A 34 -26.67 7.43 -10.71
CA ASP A 34 -26.10 6.32 -11.46
C ASP A 34 -24.71 5.94 -10.90
N VAL A 35 -23.88 6.94 -10.58
CA VAL A 35 -22.56 6.73 -9.95
C VAL A 35 -22.69 6.10 -8.56
N LYS A 36 -23.61 6.59 -7.72
CA LYS A 36 -23.87 5.99 -6.40
C LYS A 36 -24.26 4.52 -6.52
N GLN A 37 -25.17 4.21 -7.45
CA GLN A 37 -25.63 2.84 -7.66
C GLN A 37 -24.48 1.95 -8.13
N PHE A 38 -23.64 2.45 -9.04
CA PHE A 38 -22.46 1.72 -9.51
C PHE A 38 -21.46 1.42 -8.38
N ILE A 39 -21.12 2.42 -7.55
CA ILE A 39 -20.19 2.21 -6.42
C ILE A 39 -20.78 1.24 -5.40
N ALA A 40 -22.10 1.32 -5.14
CA ALA A 40 -22.77 0.38 -4.25
C ALA A 40 -22.80 -1.05 -4.82
N GLU A 41 -22.98 -1.20 -6.14
CA GLU A 41 -22.98 -2.48 -6.83
C GLU A 41 -21.62 -3.16 -6.79
N PHE A 42 -20.53 -2.39 -6.95
CA PHE A 42 -19.15 -2.90 -7.00
C PHE A 42 -18.33 -2.59 -5.75
N ALA A 43 -19.00 -2.43 -4.60
CA ALA A 43 -18.38 -2.01 -3.35
C ALA A 43 -17.26 -2.94 -2.83
N ASP A 44 -17.22 -4.19 -3.31
CA ASP A 44 -16.21 -5.19 -2.99
C ASP A 44 -14.91 -5.06 -3.80
N ILE A 45 -14.94 -4.33 -4.92
CA ILE A 45 -13.78 -4.11 -5.78
C ILE A 45 -12.90 -2.97 -5.25
N PHE A 46 -13.49 -2.02 -4.53
CA PHE A 46 -12.78 -0.87 -3.97
C PHE A 46 -12.13 -1.21 -2.63
N ALA A 47 -10.88 -0.81 -2.45
CA ALA A 47 -10.18 -0.99 -1.19
C ALA A 47 -10.69 0.03 -0.15
N LYS A 48 -11.07 -0.46 1.03
CA LYS A 48 -11.58 0.37 2.14
C LYS A 48 -10.54 1.31 2.72
N ASP A 49 -9.30 0.82 2.80
CA ASP A 49 -8.16 1.55 3.31
C ASP A 49 -6.86 0.93 2.77
N ALA A 50 -5.71 1.44 3.22
CA ALA A 50 -4.40 0.96 2.77
C ALA A 50 -4.06 -0.48 3.23
N THR A 51 -4.84 -1.05 4.14
CA THR A 51 -4.68 -2.39 4.70
C THR A 51 -5.72 -3.38 4.17
N ASP A 52 -6.73 -2.93 3.43
CA ASP A 52 -7.69 -3.76 2.70
C ASP A 52 -7.05 -4.35 1.43
N LEU A 53 -6.15 -5.30 1.65
CA LEU A 53 -5.40 -5.95 0.59
C LEU A 53 -6.13 -7.20 0.11
N GLY A 54 -6.27 -7.32 -1.21
CA GLY A 54 -6.71 -8.57 -1.83
C GLY A 54 -5.67 -9.68 -1.67
N GLN A 55 -6.14 -10.93 -1.62
CA GLN A 55 -5.29 -12.12 -1.60
C GLN A 55 -5.68 -13.06 -2.74
N ILE A 56 -4.68 -13.63 -3.42
CA ILE A 56 -4.88 -14.70 -4.39
C ILE A 56 -4.44 -16.03 -3.76
N GLU A 57 -5.37 -16.98 -3.69
CA GLU A 57 -5.06 -18.32 -3.21
C GLU A 57 -4.42 -19.18 -4.31
N GLY A 58 -3.48 -20.06 -3.92
CA GLY A 58 -2.88 -21.03 -4.84
C GLY A 58 -1.74 -20.50 -5.72
N CYS A 59 -1.32 -19.25 -5.53
CA CYS A 59 -0.15 -18.69 -6.20
C CYS A 59 0.90 -18.25 -5.16
N SER A 60 2.15 -18.64 -5.36
CA SER A 60 3.30 -18.18 -4.59
C SER A 60 4.35 -17.58 -5.51
N HIS A 61 5.04 -16.53 -5.05
CA HIS A 61 6.12 -15.91 -5.81
C HIS A 61 7.48 -16.25 -5.18
N ASP A 62 8.35 -16.87 -5.97
CA ASP A 62 9.71 -17.20 -5.56
C ASP A 62 10.70 -16.14 -6.07
N ILE A 63 11.54 -15.64 -5.17
CA ILE A 63 12.62 -14.71 -5.51
C ILE A 63 13.88 -15.53 -5.83
N ASP A 64 14.25 -15.64 -7.11
CA ASP A 64 15.44 -16.36 -7.54
C ASP A 64 16.72 -15.56 -7.25
N VAL A 65 17.48 -16.00 -6.23
CA VAL A 65 18.80 -15.45 -5.87
C VAL A 65 19.97 -16.31 -6.37
N GLY A 66 19.71 -17.31 -7.21
CA GLY A 66 20.72 -18.23 -7.75
C GLY A 66 21.42 -19.05 -6.66
N THR A 67 22.77 -19.07 -6.69
CA THR A 67 23.61 -19.80 -5.73
C THR A 67 24.12 -18.93 -4.58
N ASN A 68 23.56 -17.72 -4.41
CA ASN A 68 24.02 -16.79 -3.38
C ASN A 68 23.62 -17.26 -1.97
N HIS A 69 24.47 -16.93 -0.99
CA HIS A 69 24.20 -17.21 0.42
C HIS A 69 23.29 -16.14 1.05
N PRO A 70 22.61 -16.47 2.17
CA PRO A 70 21.79 -15.50 2.89
C PRO A 70 22.54 -14.24 3.30
N ILE A 71 21.92 -13.09 3.03
CA ILE A 71 22.39 -11.78 3.48
C ILE A 71 21.65 -11.38 4.74
N ARG A 72 22.39 -11.13 5.82
CA ARG A 72 21.85 -10.67 7.11
C ARG A 72 22.45 -9.31 7.47
N GLN A 73 21.67 -8.27 7.24
CA GLN A 73 22.03 -6.91 7.57
C GLN A 73 21.63 -6.58 9.01
N ALA A 74 22.44 -5.77 9.70
CA ALA A 74 22.09 -5.28 11.03
C ALA A 74 20.92 -4.27 10.95
N PRO A 75 19.99 -4.28 11.93
CA PRO A 75 18.96 -3.27 12.02
C PRO A 75 19.55 -1.86 12.08
N ARG A 76 18.91 -0.90 11.41
CA ARG A 76 19.29 0.51 11.51
C ARG A 76 18.94 1.03 12.91
N CYS A 77 19.73 1.97 13.41
CA CYS A 77 19.41 2.63 14.68
C CYS A 77 18.11 3.44 14.52
N ILE A 78 17.11 3.09 15.33
CA ILE A 78 15.84 3.79 15.40
C ILE A 78 15.90 4.72 16.62
N PRO A 79 15.75 6.04 16.46
CA PRO A 79 15.68 6.96 17.60
C PRO A 79 14.57 6.53 18.57
N PRO A 80 14.78 6.60 19.89
CA PRO A 80 13.77 6.17 20.88
C PRO A 80 12.39 6.81 20.66
N ALA A 81 12.36 8.08 20.25
CA ALA A 81 11.13 8.82 19.96
C ALA A 81 10.29 8.23 18.81
N ARG A 82 10.89 7.42 17.93
CA ARG A 82 10.20 6.76 16.81
C ARG A 82 9.92 5.29 17.06
N ARG A 83 10.42 4.70 18.14
CA ARG A 83 10.26 3.26 18.41
C ARG A 83 8.79 2.86 18.52
N GLY A 84 7.99 3.62 19.27
CA GLY A 84 6.56 3.35 19.39
C GLY A 84 5.78 3.48 18.07
N GLU A 85 6.26 4.31 17.12
CA GLU A 85 5.68 4.38 15.77
C GLU A 85 5.99 3.11 14.96
N VAL A 86 7.20 2.57 15.08
CA VAL A 86 7.59 1.29 14.45
C VAL A 86 6.76 0.14 15.01
N ASP A 87 6.71 0.02 16.34
CA ASP A 87 6.02 -1.10 17.00
C ASP A 87 4.52 -1.10 16.65
N LYS A 88 3.90 0.09 16.54
CA LYS A 88 2.52 0.25 16.09
C LYS A 88 2.32 -0.26 14.65
N LEU A 89 3.19 0.17 13.73
CA LEU A 89 3.10 -0.23 12.31
C LEU A 89 3.35 -1.73 12.13
N GLU A 90 4.29 -2.31 12.88
CA GLU A 90 4.53 -3.76 12.88
C GLU A 90 3.29 -4.52 13.35
N ALA A 91 2.69 -4.13 14.47
CA ALA A 91 1.47 -4.75 14.99
C ALA A 91 0.28 -4.62 14.03
N GLU A 92 0.11 -3.47 13.38
CA GLU A 92 -0.93 -3.28 12.36
C GLU A 92 -0.70 -4.22 11.16
N MET A 93 0.52 -4.31 10.64
CA MET A 93 0.82 -5.22 9.52
C MET A 93 0.65 -6.70 9.89
N GLU A 94 1.04 -7.10 11.10
CA GLU A 94 0.86 -8.47 11.60
C GLU A 94 -0.63 -8.80 11.76
N GLN A 95 -1.43 -7.88 12.32
CA GLN A 95 -2.87 -8.05 12.47
C GLN A 95 -3.58 -8.24 11.12
N HIS A 96 -3.12 -7.56 10.07
CA HIS A 96 -3.67 -7.67 8.72
C HIS A 96 -3.04 -8.81 7.90
N GLY A 97 -2.16 -9.63 8.48
CA GLY A 97 -1.54 -10.77 7.81
C GLY A 97 -0.53 -10.38 6.71
N ILE A 98 -0.03 -9.15 6.73
CA ILE A 98 0.96 -8.64 5.76
C ILE A 98 2.35 -9.18 6.09
N ILE A 99 2.64 -9.33 7.38
CA ILE A 99 3.91 -9.88 7.89
C ILE A 99 3.63 -10.95 8.94
N GLU A 100 4.62 -11.81 9.18
CA GLU A 100 4.58 -12.82 10.24
C GLU A 100 5.96 -13.00 10.89
N PRO A 101 6.02 -13.47 12.16
CA PRO A 101 7.27 -13.82 12.81
C PRO A 101 8.00 -14.96 12.10
N THR A 102 9.29 -14.79 11.82
CA THR A 102 10.11 -15.81 11.16
C THR A 102 11.48 -15.98 11.79
N LYS A 103 12.11 -17.13 11.56
CA LYS A 103 13.51 -17.44 11.94
C LYS A 103 14.42 -17.52 10.71
N SER A 104 14.30 -16.52 9.83
CA SER A 104 15.05 -16.48 8.57
C SER A 104 16.55 -16.23 8.79
N LEU A 105 17.36 -16.81 7.91
CA LEU A 105 18.79 -16.48 7.78
C LEU A 105 18.99 -15.16 7.01
N TRP A 106 17.95 -14.70 6.30
CA TRP A 106 17.91 -13.42 5.60
C TRP A 106 17.37 -12.34 6.51
N ALA A 107 17.99 -11.16 6.48
CA ALA A 107 17.46 -9.99 7.17
C ALA A 107 17.86 -8.71 6.43
N SER A 108 16.86 -7.86 6.19
CA SER A 108 17.04 -6.51 5.65
C SER A 108 16.51 -5.50 6.66
N PRO A 109 17.14 -4.33 6.83
CA PRO A 109 16.77 -3.41 7.88
C PRO A 109 15.57 -2.55 7.47
N ILE A 110 14.81 -2.11 8.48
CA ILE A 110 13.70 -1.17 8.31
C ILE A 110 14.24 0.24 8.10
N VAL A 111 13.55 1.01 7.25
CA VAL A 111 13.78 2.41 6.96
C VAL A 111 12.47 3.17 7.10
N LEU A 112 12.48 4.25 7.89
CA LEU A 112 11.32 5.11 8.08
C LEU A 112 11.42 6.34 7.20
N VAL A 113 10.45 6.51 6.29
CA VAL A 113 10.41 7.63 5.36
C VAL A 113 9.19 8.51 5.66
N LYS A 114 9.39 9.82 5.82
CA LYS A 114 8.28 10.76 5.99
C LYS A 114 7.63 11.08 4.65
N LYS A 115 6.31 10.92 4.57
CA LYS A 115 5.50 11.36 3.44
C LYS A 115 5.27 12.87 3.51
N LYS A 116 4.82 13.44 2.38
CA LYS A 116 4.43 14.86 2.28
C LYS A 116 3.27 15.23 3.22
N ASP A 117 2.37 14.29 3.46
CA ASP A 117 1.24 14.42 4.39
C ASP A 117 1.64 14.35 5.89
N GLY A 118 2.92 14.14 6.19
CA GLY A 118 3.46 14.02 7.55
C GLY A 118 3.44 12.61 8.14
N SER A 119 2.73 11.67 7.52
CA SER A 119 2.74 10.26 7.91
C SER A 119 4.08 9.57 7.61
N THR A 120 4.31 8.40 8.20
CA THR A 120 5.53 7.61 7.99
C THR A 120 5.25 6.39 7.12
N ARG A 121 6.15 6.10 6.19
CA ARG A 121 6.22 4.81 5.48
C ARG A 121 7.20 3.90 6.20
N PHE A 122 6.70 2.71 6.55
CA PHE A 122 7.52 1.58 6.95
C PHE A 122 8.09 0.93 5.69
N CYS A 123 9.37 1.12 5.42
CA CYS A 123 10.05 0.56 4.26
C CYS A 123 11.11 -0.44 4.71
N ILE A 124 11.48 -1.37 3.82
CA ILE A 124 12.58 -2.31 4.04
C ILE A 124 13.65 -2.05 2.98
N ASP A 125 14.90 -1.94 3.41
CA ASP A 125 16.05 -1.70 2.54
C ASP A 125 16.50 -3.01 1.89
N TYR A 126 15.85 -3.38 0.78
CA TYR A 126 16.18 -4.56 -0.01
C TYR A 126 17.32 -4.35 -1.01
N CYS A 127 18.07 -3.25 -0.96
CA CYS A 127 19.10 -2.96 -1.98
C CYS A 127 20.07 -4.14 -2.20
N GLN A 128 20.62 -4.73 -1.12
CA GLN A 128 21.55 -5.87 -1.25
C GLN A 128 20.88 -7.15 -1.75
N LEU A 129 19.60 -7.37 -1.43
CA LEU A 129 18.84 -8.51 -1.97
C LEU A 129 18.61 -8.30 -3.47
N ASN A 130 18.17 -7.11 -3.87
CA ASN A 130 17.89 -6.75 -5.25
C ASN A 130 19.13 -6.85 -6.16
N ASP A 131 20.33 -6.62 -5.62
CA ASP A 131 21.59 -6.75 -6.36
C ASP A 131 21.90 -8.20 -6.75
N ILE A 132 21.44 -9.18 -5.98
CA ILE A 132 21.67 -10.61 -6.23
C ILE A 132 20.47 -11.35 -6.82
N THR A 133 19.28 -10.72 -6.81
CA THR A 133 18.08 -11.27 -7.43
C THR A 133 18.24 -11.33 -8.95
N LYS A 134 17.98 -12.50 -9.54
CA LYS A 134 17.89 -12.64 -10.99
C LYS A 134 16.65 -11.90 -11.47
N LYS A 135 16.85 -10.91 -12.34
CA LYS A 135 15.78 -10.08 -12.87
C LYS A 135 15.00 -10.84 -13.93
N ASP A 136 13.68 -10.77 -13.85
CA ASP A 136 12.84 -11.21 -14.96
C ASP A 136 13.10 -10.32 -16.18
N SER A 137 13.20 -10.94 -17.35
CA SER A 137 13.50 -10.28 -18.62
C SER A 137 12.24 -9.86 -19.38
N HIS A 138 11.07 -9.88 -18.75
CA HIS A 138 9.82 -9.43 -19.38
C HIS A 138 9.72 -7.89 -19.40
N PRO A 139 9.92 -7.22 -20.55
CA PRO A 139 9.75 -5.78 -20.60
C PRO A 139 8.27 -5.46 -20.46
N LEU A 140 7.94 -4.59 -19.49
CA LEU A 140 6.64 -3.93 -19.53
C LEU A 140 6.62 -3.03 -20.78
N PRO A 141 5.58 -3.13 -21.63
CA PRO A 141 5.47 -2.29 -22.81
C PRO A 141 5.43 -0.82 -22.41
N LYS A 142 5.97 0.04 -23.27
CA LYS A 142 5.88 1.49 -23.03
C LYS A 142 4.43 1.92 -23.16
N VAL A 143 4.07 3.01 -22.47
CA VAL A 143 2.71 3.57 -22.56
C VAL A 143 2.34 3.90 -24.01
N ASP A 144 3.28 4.44 -24.79
CA ASP A 144 3.07 4.75 -26.22
C ASP A 144 2.87 3.51 -27.11
N GLU A 145 3.26 2.32 -26.64
CA GLU A 145 3.07 1.05 -27.36
C GLU A 145 1.75 0.37 -26.99
N LEU A 146 1.06 0.85 -25.95
CA LEU A 146 -0.21 0.30 -25.43
C LEU A 146 -1.45 1.07 -25.91
N ILE A 147 -1.29 2.28 -26.45
CA ILE A 147 -2.36 3.19 -26.91
C ILE A 147 -2.51 3.11 -28.42
#